data_AF-A0A382RV01-F1
#
_entry.id   AF-A0A382RV01-F1
#
_cell.length_a   1.000
_cell.length_b   1.000
_cell.length_c   1.000
_cell.angle_alpha   90.00
_cell.angle_beta   90.00
_cell.angle_gamma   90.00
#
_symmetry.space_group_name_H-M   'P 1'
#
loop_
_entity.id
_entity.type
_entity.pdbx_description
1 polymer ?
#
loop_
_entity_poly.entity_id
_entity_poly.type
_entity_poly.pdbx_seq_one_letter_code
_entity_poly.pdbx_strand_id
1 'polypeptide(L)' 'MEMNNVCYATLKFREPWTFKNYLKVGGYKAWKNIINKKTNPEKIISELKSSGL' A
#
# COMPACT_ATOMS: atom_id res chain seq x y z
N MET A 1 -21.96 -9.40 -2.68
CA MET A 1 -20.66 -9.00 -3.26
C MET A 1 -19.80 -8.50 -2.13
N GLU A 2 -18.61 -9.06 -1.97
CA GLU A 2 -17.64 -8.60 -0.97
C GLU A 2 -16.95 -7.33 -1.50
N MET A 3 -16.88 -6.27 -0.69
CA MET A 3 -16.29 -5.01 -1.09
C MET A 3 -14.77 -5.17 -1.20
N ASN A 4 -14.16 -4.84 -2.35
CA ASN A 4 -12.71 -4.85 -2.49
C ASN A 4 -12.09 -3.72 -1.64
N ASN A 5 -11.68 -4.08 -0.42
CA ASN A 5 -11.14 -3.13 0.54
C ASN A 5 -9.78 -2.55 0.15
N VAL A 6 -9.11 -3.06 -0.89
CA VAL A 6 -7.80 -2.53 -1.33
C VAL A 6 -7.96 -1.14 -1.94
N CYS A 7 -8.97 -0.93 -2.80
CA CYS A 7 -9.23 0.37 -3.43
C CYS A 7 -10.14 1.27 -2.60
N TYR A 8 -10.91 0.71 -1.66
CA TYR A 8 -11.94 1.42 -0.92
C TYR A 8 -11.62 1.66 0.57
N ALA A 9 -10.40 1.33 1.02
CA ALA A 9 -9.97 1.42 2.42
C ALA A 9 -10.21 2.80 3.07
N THR A 10 -10.15 3.89 2.29
CA THR A 10 -10.31 5.26 2.79
C THR A 10 -11.77 5.74 2.80
N LEU A 11 -12.70 5.07 2.11
CA LEU A 11 -14.09 5.55 1.95
C LEU A 11 -14.88 5.65 3.26
N LYS A 12 -14.40 5.01 4.34
CA LYS A 12 -14.96 5.14 5.68
C LYS A 12 -14.73 6.52 6.33
N PHE A 13 -13.85 7.35 5.77
CA PHE A 13 -13.60 8.70 6.27
C PHE A 13 -14.46 9.73 5.54
N ARG A 14 -14.82 10.82 6.21
CA ARG A 14 -15.54 11.95 5.60
C ARG A 14 -14.79 12.56 4.40
N GLU A 15 -13.46 12.63 4.51
CA GLU A 15 -12.58 13.18 3.48
C GLU A 15 -11.54 12.13 3.06
N PRO A 16 -11.94 11.11 2.27
CA PRO A 16 -11.11 9.95 1.93
C PRO A 16 -9.86 10.30 1.11
N TRP A 17 -9.88 11.42 0.38
CA TRP A 17 -8.79 11.90 -0.49
C TRP A 17 -7.64 12.57 0.28
N THR A 18 -7.80 12.85 1.58
CA THR A 18 -6.77 13.58 2.33
C THR A 18 -5.56 12.69 2.57
N PHE A 19 -4.37 13.29 2.42
CA PHE A 19 -3.10 12.60 2.71
C PHE A 19 -3.07 12.01 4.13
N LYS A 20 -3.59 12.75 5.11
CA LYS A 20 -3.71 12.28 6.50
C LYS A 20 -4.50 10.97 6.62
N ASN A 21 -5.62 10.85 5.90
CA ASN A 21 -6.43 9.63 5.94
C ASN A 21 -5.79 8.48 5.16
N TYR A 22 -5.08 8.75 4.06
CA TYR A 22 -4.25 7.75 3.37
C TYR A 22 -3.17 7.17 4.30
N LEU A 23 -2.50 8.02 5.08
CA LEU A 23 -1.51 7.56 6.06
C LEU A 23 -2.12 6.70 7.17
N LYS A 24 -3.33 7.02 7.66
CA LYS A 24 -4.02 6.23 8.70
C LYS A 24 -4.29 4.78 8.30
N VAL A 25 -4.50 4.52 7.01
CA VAL A 25 -4.73 3.16 6.49
C VAL A 25 -3.44 2.46 6.05
N GLY A 26 -2.27 3.02 6.39
CA GLY A 26 -0.98 2.44 6.05
C GLY A 26 -0.40 2.88 4.71
N GLY A 27 -0.93 3.96 4.11
CA GLY A 27 -0.38 4.57 2.90
C GLY A 27 1.12 4.84 3.02
N TYR A 28 1.86 4.56 1.94
CA TYR A 28 3.33 4.63 1.85
C TYR A 28 4.12 3.76 2.85
N LYS A 29 3.49 2.94 3.71
CA LYS A 29 4.22 2.10 4.67
C LYS A 29 5.20 1.15 3.97
N ALA A 30 4.76 0.48 2.90
CA ALA A 30 5.62 -0.40 2.10
C ALA A 30 6.79 0.37 1.45
N TRP A 31 6.49 1.51 0.82
CA TRP A 31 7.50 2.35 0.18
C TRP A 31 8.58 2.86 1.16
N LYS A 32 8.16 3.37 2.32
CA LYS A 32 9.09 3.81 3.38
C LYS A 32 9.99 2.67 3.84
N ASN A 33 9.44 1.46 3.99
CA ASN A 33 10.23 0.29 4.36
C ASN A 33 11.27 -0.07 3.29
N ILE A 34 10.89 -0.01 2.01
CA ILE A 34 11.80 -0.29 0.88
C ILE A 34 12.99 0.67 0.90
N ILE A 35 12.73 1.98 1.02
CA ILE A 35 13.78 3.00 1.07
C ILE A 35 14.67 2.81 2.31
N ASN A 36 14.07 2.72 3.50
CA ASN A 36 14.83 2.64 4.76
C ASN A 36 15.74 1.41 4.81
N LYS A 37 15.26 0.27 4.31
CA LYS A 37 16.04 -0.97 4.25
C LYS A 37 16.95 -1.06 3.03
N LYS A 38 16.90 -0.08 2.12
CA LYS A 38 17.58 -0.10 0.82
C LYS A 38 17.38 -1.44 0.11
N THR A 39 16.12 -1.85 0.02
CA THR A 39 15.77 -3.18 -0.53
C THR A 39 16.25 -3.27 -1.98
N ASN A 40 16.99 -4.33 -2.31
CA ASN A 40 17.46 -4.57 -3.68
C ASN A 40 16.26 -4.65 -4.64
N PRO A 41 16.24 -3.89 -5.75
CA PRO A 41 15.19 -3.96 -6.76
C PRO A 41 14.83 -5.38 -7.22
N GLU A 42 15.83 -6.26 -7.39
CA GLU A 42 15.60 -7.65 -7.82
C GLU A 42 14.75 -8.44 -6.83
N LYS A 43 14.90 -8.15 -5.53
CA LYS A 43 14.09 -8.77 -4.48
C LYS A 43 12.62 -8.34 -4.61
N ILE A 44 12.38 -7.07 -4.93
CA ILE A 44 11.03 -6.53 -5.15
C ILE A 44 10.39 -7.20 -6.37
N ILE A 45 11.14 -7.33 -7.47
CA ILE A 45 10.67 -8.00 -8.69
C ILE A 45 10.35 -9.47 -8.43
N SER A 46 11.21 -10.19 -7.70
CA SER A 46 10.98 -11.59 -7.36
C SER A 46 9.75 -11.78 -6.48
N GLU A 47 9.53 -10.91 -5.49
CA GLU A 47 8.35 -10.91 -4.62
C GLU A 47 7.07 -10.67 -5.44
N LEU A 48 7.07 -9.69 -6.34
CA LEU A 48 5.95 -9.42 -7.24
C LEU A 48 5.63 -10.61 -8.14
N LYS A 49 6.62 -11.20 -8.80
CA LYS A 49 6.44 -12.41 -9.64
C LYS A 49 5.84 -13.57 -8.84
N SER A 50 6.28 -13.74 -7.60
CA SER A 50 5.81 -14.83 -6.73
C SER A 50 4.40 -14.61 -6.19
N SER A 51 3.96 -13.35 -6.11
CA SER A 51 2.65 -12.98 -5.56
C SER A 51 1.46 -13.30 -6.47
N GLY A 52 1.69 -13.55 -7.76
CA GLY A 52 0.62 -13.77 -8.74
C GLY A 52 -0.25 -12.54 -9.03
N LEU A 53 0.24 -11.34 -8.69
CA LEU A 53 -0.33 -10.04 -9.06
C LEU A 53 -0.16 -9.70 -10.54
#